data_AF-A0A4Q3F6K1-F1
#
_entry.id   AF-A0A4Q3F6K1-F1
#
_cell.length_a   1.000
_cell.length_b   1.000
_cell.length_c   1.000
_cell.angle_alpha   90.00
_cell.angle_beta   90.00
_cell.angle_gamma   90.00
#
_symmetry.space_group_name_H-M   'P 1'
#
loop_
_entity.id
_entity.type
_entity.pdbx_description
1 polymer ?
#
loop_
_entity_poly.entity_id
_entity_poly.type
_entity_poly.pdbx_seq_one_letter_code
_entity_poly.pdbx_strand_id
1 'polypeptide(L)'
;HDMSVVERISHRVAVMYLGRIVEIGPRAAIFENPQHPYTRALLAAVPIADPARRTAHSLTGHPVLRSPIHPADHVPAPSLYTEVAAGHLVLEAPSDPAEAHSVQVGP
;
A
#
# COMPACT_ATOMS: atom_id res chain seq x y z
N HIS A 1 -8.84 6.59 4.89
CA HIS A 1 -7.91 6.98 5.98
C HIS A 1 -8.34 6.37 7.30
N ASP A 2 -9.64 6.29 7.59
CA ASP A 2 -10.15 5.46 8.70
C ASP A 2 -10.28 3.99 8.26
N MET A 3 -9.39 3.13 8.77
CA MET A 3 -9.34 1.71 8.40
C MET A 3 -10.42 0.88 9.10
N SER A 4 -10.85 1.28 10.31
CA SER A 4 -11.90 0.60 11.08
C SER A 4 -13.27 0.71 10.40
N VAL A 5 -13.53 1.87 9.76
CA VAL A 5 -14.74 2.06 8.96
C VAL A 5 -14.69 1.22 7.69
N VAL A 6 -13.57 1.27 6.96
CA VAL A 6 -13.38 0.50 5.71
C VAL A 6 -13.58 -0.99 5.96
N GLU A 7 -13.09 -1.50 7.08
CA GLU A 7 -13.26 -2.90 7.47
C GLU A 7 -14.74 -3.26 7.69
N ARG A 8 -15.56 -2.39 8.26
CA ARG A 8 -16.95 -2.76 8.56
C ARG A 8 -17.89 -2.71 7.36
N ILE A 9 -17.58 -1.90 6.34
CA ILE A 9 -18.55 -1.55 5.29
C ILE A 9 -18.19 -2.08 3.90
N SER A 10 -16.94 -2.51 3.69
CA SER A 10 -16.43 -2.81 2.34
C SER A 10 -16.41 -4.31 2.06
N HIS A 11 -16.91 -4.70 0.88
CA HIS A 11 -16.75 -6.06 0.36
C HIS A 11 -15.35 -6.27 -0.25
N ARG A 12 -14.83 -5.22 -0.90
CA ARG A 12 -13.50 -5.17 -1.52
C ARG A 12 -12.79 -3.88 -1.13
N VAL A 13 -11.48 -3.94 -1.04
CA VAL A 13 -10.63 -2.82 -0.65
C VAL A 13 -9.52 -2.67 -1.68
N ALA A 14 -9.32 -1.44 -2.15
CA ALA A 14 -8.21 -1.06 -3.01
C ALA A 14 -7.29 -0.10 -2.24
N VAL A 15 -6.00 -0.41 -2.22
CA VAL A 15 -4.95 0.39 -1.61
C VAL A 15 -4.21 1.13 -2.72
N MET A 16 -4.07 2.44 -2.56
CA MET A 16 -3.38 3.29 -3.53
C MET A 16 -2.10 3.89 -2.95
N TYR A 17 -1.10 4.04 -3.81
CA TYR A 17 0.14 4.75 -3.53
C TYR A 17 0.58 5.53 -4.77
N LEU A 18 0.92 6.81 -4.61
CA LEU A 18 1.35 7.72 -5.69
C LEU A 18 0.46 7.64 -6.95
N GLY A 19 -0.86 7.60 -6.77
CA GLY A 19 -1.83 7.57 -7.86
C GLY A 19 -2.06 6.20 -8.51
N ARG A 20 -1.42 5.13 -8.02
CA ARG A 20 -1.58 3.76 -8.55
C ARG A 20 -2.25 2.85 -7.52
N ILE A 21 -3.14 1.96 -7.97
CA ILE A 21 -3.63 0.87 -7.11
C ILE A 21 -2.49 -0.14 -6.97
N VAL A 22 -1.97 -0.28 -5.75
CA VAL A 22 -0.87 -1.21 -5.44
C VAL A 22 -1.37 -2.57 -4.97
N GLU A 23 -2.59 -2.63 -4.46
CA GLU A 23 -3.20 -3.87 -3.99
C GLU A 23 -4.72 -3.74 -4.00
N ILE A 24 -5.44 -4.75 -4.47
CA ILE A 24 -6.91 -4.79 -4.44
C ILE A 24 -7.40 -6.21 -4.19
N GLY A 25 -8.34 -6.38 -3.26
CA GLY A 25 -8.81 -7.71 -2.89
C GLY A 25 -10.10 -7.72 -2.08
N PRO A 26 -10.63 -8.90 -1.74
CA PRO A 26 -11.61 -9.04 -0.68
C PRO A 26 -11.08 -8.37 0.60
N ARG A 27 -11.97 -7.73 1.35
CA ARG A 27 -11.60 -7.07 2.61
C ARG A 27 -10.71 -7.95 3.49
N ALA A 28 -11.15 -9.18 3.76
CA ALA A 28 -10.43 -10.11 4.64
C ALA A 28 -8.99 -10.33 4.17
N ALA A 29 -8.79 -10.52 2.85
CA ALA A 29 -7.47 -10.73 2.28
C ALA A 29 -6.55 -9.52 2.48
N ILE A 30 -7.07 -8.30 2.31
CA ILE A 30 -6.29 -7.06 2.51
C ILE A 30 -5.91 -6.85 3.97
N PHE A 31 -6.82 -7.09 4.91
CA PHE A 31 -6.58 -6.83 6.34
C PHE A 31 -5.82 -7.96 7.05
N GLU A 32 -6.03 -9.22 6.65
CA GLU A 32 -5.46 -10.39 7.32
C GLU A 32 -4.16 -10.88 6.66
N ASN A 33 -4.06 -10.76 5.33
CA ASN A 33 -2.90 -11.24 4.57
C ASN A 33 -2.44 -10.23 3.50
N PRO A 34 -2.09 -8.98 3.89
CA PRO A 34 -1.59 -7.96 2.97
C PRO A 34 -0.29 -8.38 2.29
N GLN A 35 -0.27 -8.34 0.95
CA GLN A 35 0.88 -8.79 0.16
C GLN A 35 1.82 -7.66 -0.22
N HIS A 36 1.31 -6.45 -0.51
CA HIS A 36 2.16 -5.36 -0.94
C HIS A 36 2.90 -4.73 0.27
N PRO A 37 4.22 -4.46 0.18
CA PRO A 37 4.98 -3.87 1.28
C PRO A 37 4.39 -2.57 1.83
N TYR A 38 3.87 -1.71 0.94
CA TYR A 38 3.19 -0.49 1.34
C TYR A 38 1.91 -0.75 2.14
N THR A 39 1.10 -1.72 1.73
CA THR A 39 -0.13 -2.09 2.45
C THR A 39 0.18 -2.62 3.85
N ARG A 40 1.23 -3.44 4.00
CA ARG A 40 1.72 -3.90 5.31
C ARG A 40 2.11 -2.72 6.21
N ALA A 41 2.89 -1.78 5.68
CA ALA A 41 3.30 -0.60 6.43
C ALA A 41 2.09 0.28 6.83
N LEU A 42 1.13 0.45 5.92
CA LEU A 42 -0.11 1.21 6.16
C LEU A 42 -0.95 0.58 7.27
N LEU A 43 -1.14 -0.75 7.25
CA LEU A 43 -1.92 -1.46 8.27
C LEU A 43 -1.21 -1.51 9.62
N ALA A 44 0.12 -1.65 9.64
CA ALA A 44 0.91 -1.61 10.87
C ALA A 44 0.84 -0.24 11.58
N ALA A 45 0.53 0.83 10.84
CA ALA A 45 0.33 2.17 11.37
C ALA A 45 -1.07 2.39 11.98
N VAL A 46 -2.02 1.46 11.78
CA VAL A 46 -3.38 1.59 12.30
C VAL A 46 -3.39 1.30 13.80
N PRO A 47 -3.87 2.23 14.64
CA PRO A 47 -3.96 2.00 16.09
C PRO A 47 -4.90 0.85 16.40
N ILE A 48 -4.44 -0.11 17.21
CA ILE A 48 -5.28 -1.19 17.73
C ILE A 48 -6.26 -0.57 18.75
N ALA A 49 -7.56 -0.84 18.61
CA ALA A 49 -8.63 -0.29 19.48
C ALA A 49 -8.67 -0.92 20.89
N ASP A 50 -7.53 -1.40 21.41
CA ASP A 50 -7.40 -1.94 22.76
C ASP A 50 -6.74 -0.91 23.69
N PRO A 51 -7.45 -0.35 24.69
CA PRO A 51 -6.89 0.63 25.61
C PRO A 51 -5.73 0.08 26.46
N ALA A 52 -5.58 -1.25 26.60
CA ALA A 52 -4.51 -1.90 27.35
C ALA A 52 -3.22 -2.14 26.53
N ARG A 53 -3.27 -1.97 25.20
CA ARG A 53 -2.16 -2.27 24.28
C ARG A 53 -1.75 -1.07 23.42
N ARG A 54 -1.78 0.13 24.00
CA ARG A 54 -1.23 1.34 23.34
C ARG A 54 0.30 1.25 23.26
N THR A 55 0.82 0.44 22.36
CA THR A 55 2.20 0.55 21.92
C THR A 55 2.26 1.72 20.94
N ALA A 56 2.92 2.81 21.34
CA ALA A 56 3.22 3.91 20.44
C ALA A 56 4.24 3.41 19.39
N HIS A 57 3.74 2.85 18.29
CA HIS A 57 4.59 2.56 17.14
C HIS A 57 4.92 3.89 16.47
N SER A 58 6.12 4.38 16.74
CA SER A 58 6.71 5.51 16.01
C SER A 58 6.80 5.11 14.53
N LEU A 59 6.24 5.94 13.65
CA LEU A 59 6.41 5.83 12.21
C LEU A 59 7.82 6.27 11.81
N THR A 60 8.84 5.61 12.35
CA THR A 60 10.24 5.81 11.92
C THR A 60 10.44 5.15 10.58
N GLY A 61 10.38 5.93 9.50
CA GLY A 61 10.88 5.50 8.18
C GLY A 61 9.99 5.76 6.97
N HIS A 62 8.99 6.64 7.01
CA HIS A 62 8.33 7.01 5.76
C HIS A 62 9.19 7.98 4.95
N PRO A 63 9.55 7.66 3.70
CA PRO A 63 10.20 8.61 2.82
C PRO A 63 9.29 9.84 2.67
N VAL A 64 9.90 11.03 2.63
CA VAL A 64 9.21 12.28 2.29
C VAL A 64 8.36 12.01 1.05
N LEU A 65 7.04 12.23 1.15
CA LEU A 65 6.12 12.01 0.04
C LEU A 65 6.63 12.79 -1.16
N ARG A 66 7.04 12.08 -2.22
CA ARG A 66 7.36 12.74 -3.49
C ARG A 66 6.07 13.34 -4.05
N SER A 67 6.18 14.53 -4.61
CA SER A 67 5.05 15.18 -5.28
C SER A 67 4.52 14.26 -6.39
N PRO A 68 3.21 13.95 -6.45
CA PRO A 68 2.63 13.14 -7.52
C PRO A 68 2.48 13.93 -8.85
N ILE A 69 3.01 15.15 -8.91
CA ILE A 69 2.92 16.02 -10.08
C ILE A 69 4.02 15.61 -11.07
N HIS A 70 3.59 15.05 -12.19
CA HIS A 70 4.45 14.68 -13.30
C HIS A 70 4.34 15.75 -14.40
N PRO A 71 5.37 15.91 -15.25
CA PRO A 71 5.30 16.80 -16.41
C PRO A 71 4.19 16.36 -17.39
N ALA A 72 3.68 17.28 -18.21
CA ALA A 72 2.49 17.03 -19.04
C ALA A 72 2.69 15.96 -20.13
N ASP A 73 3.94 15.67 -20.49
CA ASP A 73 4.35 14.61 -21.41
C ASP A 73 4.59 13.26 -20.71
N HIS A 74 4.40 13.18 -19.39
CA HIS A 74 4.56 11.94 -18.66
C HIS A 74 3.50 10.91 -19.06
N VAL A 75 3.98 9.78 -19.59
CA VAL A 75 3.16 8.60 -19.84
C VAL A 75 3.41 7.61 -18.70
N PRO A 76 2.42 7.32 -17.84
CA PRO A 76 2.59 6.36 -16.77
C PRO A 76 2.78 4.96 -17.34
N ALA A 77 3.71 4.19 -16.77
CA ALA A 77 3.86 2.78 -17.11
C ALA A 77 2.55 2.02 -16.85
N PRO A 78 2.24 0.97 -17.64
CA PRO A 78 1.08 0.14 -17.37
C PRO A 78 1.20 -0.51 -16.00
N SER A 79 0.07 -0.62 -15.29
CA SER A 79 0.00 -1.34 -14.02
C SER A 79 -0.20 -2.83 -14.31
N LEU A 80 0.82 -3.63 -14.06
CA LEU A 80 0.77 -5.09 -14.17
C LEU A 80 0.45 -5.68 -12.81
N TYR A 81 -0.44 -6.68 -12.78
CA TYR A 81 -0.95 -7.24 -11.53
C TYR A 81 -0.76 -8.74 -11.51
N THR A 82 -0.23 -9.24 -10.40
CA THR A 82 -0.23 -10.66 -10.07
C THR A 82 -1.45 -10.98 -9.19
N GLU A 83 -2.21 -12.03 -9.54
CA GLU A 83 -3.26 -12.58 -8.69
C GLU A 83 -2.66 -13.58 -7.69
N VAL A 84 -2.60 -13.19 -6.41
CA VAL A 84 -1.99 -13.98 -5.33
C VAL A 84 -2.98 -14.92 -4.64
N ALA A 85 -4.27 -14.62 -4.76
CA ALA A 85 -5.40 -15.43 -4.33
C ALA A 85 -6.64 -14.98 -5.10
N ALA A 86 -7.73 -15.76 -5.06
CA ALA A 86 -8.95 -15.46 -5.81
C ALA A 86 -9.47 -14.02 -5.57
N GLY A 87 -9.43 -13.19 -6.60
CA GLY A 87 -9.85 -11.79 -6.59
C GLY A 87 -8.90 -10.84 -5.85
N HIS A 88 -7.71 -11.30 -5.44
CA HIS A 88 -6.68 -10.53 -4.74
C HIS A 88 -5.50 -10.27 -5.69
N LEU A 89 -5.39 -9.03 -6.13
CA LEU A 89 -4.42 -8.56 -7.11
C LEU A 89 -3.40 -7.64 -6.44
N VAL A 90 -2.13 -7.82 -6.77
CA VAL A 90 -1.00 -7.06 -6.24
C VAL A 90 -0.25 -6.47 -7.42
N LEU A 91 0.06 -5.17 -7.37
CA LEU A 91 0.87 -4.51 -8.39
C LEU A 91 2.26 -5.14 -8.41
N GLU A 92 2.68 -5.59 -9.59
CA GLU A 92 4.03 -6.08 -9.82
C GLU A 92 5.01 -4.91 -9.66
N ALA A 93 6.12 -5.15 -8.95
CA ALA A 93 7.20 -4.18 -8.92
C ALA A 93 7.66 -3.92 -10.37
N PRO A 94 7.84 -2.66 -10.79
CA PRO A 94 8.25 -2.37 -12.15
C PRO A 94 9.55 -3.11 -12.47
N SER A 95 9.59 -3.75 -13.63
CA SER A 95 10.75 -4.51 -14.13
C SER A 95 11.96 -3.63 -14.45
N ASP A 96 11.78 -2.31 -14.49
CA ASP A 96 12.85 -1.34 -14.70
C ASP A 96 13.48 -0.91 -13.36
N PRO A 97 14.78 -1.16 -13.13
CA PRO A 97 15.47 -0.71 -11.93
C PRO A 97 15.44 0.82 -11.75
N ALA A 98 15.25 1.63 -12.79
CA ALA A 98 15.14 3.10 -12.63
C ALA A 98 13.86 3.53 -11.89
N GLU A 99 12.75 2.77 -12.02
CA GLU A 99 11.56 2.95 -11.17
C GLU A 99 11.71 2.21 -9.82
N ALA A 100 12.46 1.10 -9.80
CA ALA A 100 12.77 0.33 -8.58
C ALA A 100 13.77 1.02 -7.63
N HIS A 101 14.62 1.94 -8.13
CA HIS A 101 15.60 2.74 -7.36
C HIS A 101 14.94 3.73 -6.36
N SER A 102 13.61 3.72 -6.26
CA SER A 102 12.87 4.32 -5.14
C SER A 102 12.94 3.49 -3.85
N VAL A 103 13.49 2.28 -3.90
CA VAL A 103 13.63 1.33 -2.78
C VAL A 103 15.12 1.01 -2.57
N GLN A 104 15.94 2.01 -2.26
CA GLN A 104 17.24 1.77 -1.66
C GLN A 104 17.59 2.91 -0.71
N VAL A 105 17.47 2.60 0.59
CA VAL A 105 17.92 3.44 1.69
C VAL A 105 19.43 3.22 1.81
N GLY A 106 20.22 4.24 1.43
CA GLY A 106 21.66 4.31 1.71
C GLY A 106 21.94 4.48 3.22
N PRO A 107 23.22 4.33 3.62
CA PRO A 107 23.65 3.81 4.92
C PRO A 107 23.23 4.62 6.15
#